data_AF-A0AAE1E9H3-F1
#
_entry.id   AF-A0AAE1E9H3-F1
#
_cell.length_a   1.000
_cell.length_b   1.000
_cell.length_c   1.000
_cell.angle_alpha   90.00
_cell.angle_beta   90.00
_cell.angle_gamma   90.00
#
_symmetry.space_group_name_H-M   'P 1'
#
loop_
_entity.id
_entity.type
_entity.pdbx_description
1 polymer ?
#
loop_
_entity_poly.entity_id
_entity_poly.type
_entity_poly.pdbx_seq_one_letter_code
_entity_poly.pdbx_strand_id
1 'polypeptide(L)'
;MGRPVAVESFSRTVKEDPKIMYEFKPLQTESLRPSSNAASSKLGPGQYAVPNNNTYKKLMDLQTKFTTNDGKLVWQKMPKDMPLYYLSIGLVVFGTLLSFHALHKLASPPKND
;
A
#
# COMPACT_ATOMS: atom_id res chain seq x y z
N MET A 1 -23.19 58.95 1.04
CA MET A 1 -22.37 58.72 2.25
C MET A 1 -22.50 57.25 2.63
N GLY A 2 -21.54 56.40 2.23
CA GLY A 2 -21.54 54.97 2.53
C GLY A 2 -20.77 54.69 3.83
N ARG A 3 -21.34 53.88 4.72
CA ARG A 3 -20.71 53.49 5.99
C ARG A 3 -19.55 52.52 5.73
N PRO A 4 -18.43 52.59 6.48
CA PRO A 4 -17.36 51.60 6.37
C PRO A 4 -17.85 50.24 6.91
N VAL A 5 -17.63 49.19 6.14
CA VAL A 5 -17.89 47.80 6.54
C VAL A 5 -16.79 47.39 7.52
N ALA A 6 -17.16 47.07 8.77
CA ALA A 6 -16.24 46.61 9.78
C ALA A 6 -15.63 45.25 9.42
N VAL A 7 -14.33 45.10 9.62
CA VAL A 7 -13.53 43.88 9.34
C VAL A 7 -14.02 42.66 10.15
N GLU A 8 -14.84 42.88 11.17
CA GLU A 8 -15.38 41.83 12.05
C GLU A 8 -16.42 40.92 11.40
N SER A 9 -16.95 41.26 10.21
CA SER A 9 -17.96 40.43 9.55
C SER A 9 -17.40 39.22 8.80
N PHE A 10 -16.07 39.10 8.65
CA PHE A 10 -15.45 37.93 8.02
C PHE A 10 -15.10 36.80 8.99
N SER A 11 -15.19 37.02 10.30
CA SER A 11 -14.70 36.06 11.31
C SER A 11 -15.78 35.14 11.91
N ARG A 12 -17.04 35.19 11.41
CA ARG A 12 -18.16 34.43 12.00
C ARG A 12 -18.76 33.35 11.09
N THR A 13 -18.01 32.86 10.11
CA THR A 13 -18.49 31.74 9.27
C THR A 13 -17.44 30.66 9.03
N VAL A 14 -16.48 30.51 9.96
CA VAL A 14 -15.79 29.23 10.12
C VAL A 14 -16.64 28.41 11.10
N LYS A 15 -17.68 27.78 10.55
CA LYS A 15 -18.35 26.66 11.21
C LYS A 15 -17.28 25.57 11.35
N GLU A 16 -16.84 25.38 12.59
CA GLU A 16 -16.17 24.20 13.14
C GLU A 16 -15.67 23.20 12.10
N ASP A 17 -14.35 23.12 11.93
CA ASP A 17 -13.73 21.94 11.33
C ASP A 17 -14.33 20.71 12.02
N PRO A 18 -14.81 19.69 11.28
CA PRO A 18 -15.29 18.47 11.91
C PRO A 18 -14.11 17.92 12.69
N LYS A 19 -14.15 18.06 14.00
CA LYS A 19 -13.22 17.41 14.92
C LYS A 19 -13.53 15.94 14.78
N ILE A 20 -12.86 15.29 13.81
CA ILE A 20 -12.84 13.85 13.65
C ILE A 20 -12.17 13.34 14.92
N MET A 21 -12.98 13.09 15.94
CA MET A 21 -12.57 12.35 17.10
C MET A 21 -12.35 10.93 16.60
N TYR A 22 -11.10 10.61 16.33
CA TYR A 22 -10.69 9.22 16.27
C TYR A 22 -10.95 8.64 17.66
N GLU A 23 -12.09 7.97 17.82
CA GLU A 23 -12.29 7.05 18.92
C GLU A 23 -11.33 5.89 18.65
N PHE A 24 -10.12 6.02 19.20
CA PHE A 24 -9.15 4.96 19.18
C PHE A 24 -9.70 3.88 20.10
N LYS A 25 -10.47 2.93 19.56
CA LYS A 25 -10.78 1.68 20.26
C LYS A 25 -9.42 1.07 20.59
N PRO A 26 -8.97 1.04 21.86
CA PRO A 26 -7.85 0.20 22.18
C PRO A 26 -8.26 -1.19 21.72
N LEU A 27 -7.49 -1.78 20.81
CA LEU A 27 -7.62 -3.19 20.52
C LEU A 27 -7.53 -3.85 21.89
N GLN A 28 -8.65 -4.42 22.35
CA GLN A 28 -8.63 -5.33 23.47
C GLN A 28 -7.69 -6.43 23.03
N THR A 29 -6.43 -6.31 23.40
CA THR A 29 -5.48 -7.40 23.40
C THR A 29 -6.04 -8.35 24.44
N GLU A 30 -6.99 -9.17 24.02
CA GLU A 30 -7.23 -10.44 24.67
C GLU A 30 -5.85 -11.06 24.82
N SER A 31 -5.51 -11.24 26.09
CA SER A 31 -4.31 -11.83 26.61
C SER A 31 -4.13 -13.23 26.02
N LEU A 32 -3.66 -13.32 24.78
CA LEU A 32 -3.12 -14.53 24.20
C LEU A 32 -1.77 -14.77 24.87
N ARG A 33 -1.84 -15.52 25.97
CA ARG A 33 -0.78 -16.30 26.64
C ARG A 33 0.64 -15.71 26.60
N PRO A 34 1.25 -15.41 27.75
CA PRO A 34 2.69 -15.17 27.77
C PRO A 34 3.39 -16.48 27.35
N SER A 35 3.88 -16.54 26.12
CA SER A 35 4.93 -17.50 25.78
C SER A 35 6.18 -17.02 26.51
N SER A 36 6.32 -17.55 27.73
CA SER A 36 7.51 -17.49 28.55
C SER A 36 8.70 -17.96 27.71
N ASN A 37 9.49 -17.01 27.21
CA ASN A 37 10.95 -17.05 27.03
C ASN A 37 11.46 -15.79 26.29
N ALA A 38 10.84 -14.62 26.52
CA ALA A 38 11.49 -13.36 26.21
C ALA A 38 12.57 -13.14 27.28
N ALA A 39 13.79 -13.60 27.02
CA ALA A 39 14.95 -13.19 27.79
C ALA A 39 14.96 -11.66 27.81
N SER A 40 14.69 -11.06 28.97
CA SER A 40 14.81 -9.63 29.18
C SER A 40 16.30 -9.29 29.11
N SER A 41 16.82 -9.09 27.91
CA SER A 41 18.09 -8.41 27.73
C SER A 41 17.92 -7.03 28.36
N LYS A 42 18.89 -6.62 29.18
CA LYS A 42 18.94 -5.29 29.80
C LYS A 42 18.92 -4.24 28.69
N LEU A 43 17.73 -3.74 28.34
CA LEU A 43 17.54 -2.71 27.33
C LEU A 43 18.03 -1.38 27.92
N GLY A 44 18.97 -0.75 27.23
CA GLY A 44 19.41 0.61 27.56
C GLY A 44 18.31 1.64 27.28
N PRO A 45 18.42 2.87 27.82
CA PRO A 45 17.47 3.93 27.51
C PRO A 45 17.40 4.18 26.00
N GLY A 46 16.19 4.12 25.45
CA GLY A 46 15.92 4.25 24.01
C GLY A 46 15.92 2.93 23.22
N GLN A 47 16.15 1.78 23.86
CA GLN A 47 16.02 0.48 23.20
C GLN A 47 14.64 -0.12 23.45
N TYR A 48 13.98 -0.56 22.38
CA TYR A 48 12.71 -1.27 22.43
C TYR A 48 12.96 -2.77 22.31
N ALA A 49 12.12 -3.58 22.97
CA ALA A 49 12.15 -5.03 22.82
C ALA A 49 11.74 -5.39 21.38
N VAL A 50 12.72 -5.69 20.54
CA VAL A 50 12.48 -6.17 19.18
C VAL A 50 12.32 -7.69 19.23
N PRO A 51 11.22 -8.26 18.71
CA PRO A 51 11.04 -9.71 18.67
C PRO A 51 12.19 -10.39 17.90
N ASN A 52 13.01 -11.20 18.57
CA ASN A 52 14.15 -11.92 17.95
C ASN A 52 13.71 -13.21 17.24
N ASN A 53 12.51 -13.21 16.66
CA ASN A 53 11.97 -14.36 15.94
C ASN A 53 12.46 -14.33 14.48
N ASN A 54 12.79 -15.50 13.91
CA ASN A 54 13.25 -15.59 12.52
C ASN A 54 12.26 -14.99 11.52
N THR A 55 10.96 -15.08 11.79
CA THR A 55 9.91 -14.46 10.98
C THR A 55 9.97 -12.93 11.00
N TYR A 56 10.23 -12.34 12.18
CA TYR A 56 10.33 -10.89 12.33
C TYR A 56 11.56 -10.35 11.60
N LYS A 57 12.69 -11.06 11.66
CA LYS A 57 13.89 -10.71 10.89
C LYS A 57 13.62 -10.64 9.38
N LYS A 58 12.94 -11.64 8.84
CA LYS A 58 12.54 -11.65 7.41
C LYS A 58 11.65 -10.45 7.05
N LEU A 59 10.74 -10.06 7.95
CA LEU A 59 9.89 -8.89 7.75
C LEU A 59 10.71 -7.60 7.75
N MET A 60 11.65 -7.44 8.68
CA MET A 60 12.59 -6.31 8.70
C MET A 60 13.46 -6.25 7.44
N ASP A 61 13.93 -7.39 6.94
CA ASP A 61 14.70 -7.45 5.70
C ASP A 61 13.88 -6.97 4.50
N LEU A 62 12.60 -7.37 4.43
CA LEU A 62 11.67 -6.91 3.39
C LEU A 62 11.38 -5.42 3.53
N GLN A 63 11.08 -4.94 4.74
CA GLN A 63 10.87 -3.52 5.01
C GLN A 63 12.08 -2.70 4.54
N THR A 64 13.27 -3.13 4.93
CA THR A 64 14.53 -2.48 4.53
C THR A 64 14.61 -2.38 3.00
N LYS A 65 14.45 -3.50 2.29
CA LYS A 65 14.47 -3.53 0.81
C LYS A 65 13.40 -2.63 0.17
N PHE A 66 12.19 -2.63 0.69
CA PHE A 66 11.10 -1.80 0.17
C PHE A 66 11.23 -0.32 0.52
N THR A 67 12.01 0.02 1.54
CA THR A 67 12.32 1.43 1.90
C THR A 67 13.64 1.96 1.35
N THR A 68 14.50 1.12 0.76
CA THR A 68 15.75 1.60 0.15
C THR A 68 15.47 2.56 -1.00
N ASN A 69 16.17 3.70 -1.01
CA ASN A 69 16.12 4.73 -2.04
C ASN A 69 16.97 4.39 -3.27
N ASP A 70 16.67 3.25 -3.90
CA ASP A 70 17.39 2.78 -5.10
C ASP A 70 16.82 3.34 -6.42
N GLY A 71 15.81 4.24 -6.35
CA GLY A 71 15.09 4.77 -7.51
C GLY A 71 14.19 3.76 -8.24
N LYS A 72 14.11 2.51 -7.76
CA LYS A 72 13.26 1.45 -8.33
C LYS A 72 11.82 1.55 -7.84
N LEU A 73 10.88 1.25 -8.73
CA LEU A 73 9.45 1.14 -8.38
C LEU A 73 9.20 -0.09 -7.51
N VAL A 74 8.14 -0.06 -6.71
CA VAL A 74 7.79 -1.13 -5.74
C VAL A 74 7.70 -2.50 -6.42
N TRP A 75 7.13 -2.57 -7.62
CA TRP A 75 6.98 -3.80 -8.41
C TRP A 75 8.27 -4.27 -9.09
N GLN A 76 9.40 -3.60 -8.88
CA GLN A 76 10.70 -3.97 -9.48
C GLN A 76 11.72 -4.35 -8.40
N LYS A 77 11.34 -4.31 -7.12
CA LYS A 77 12.28 -4.39 -6.01
C LYS A 77 12.73 -5.82 -5.73
N MET A 78 11.93 -6.82 -6.04
CA MET A 78 12.34 -8.22 -5.88
C MET A 78 12.95 -8.74 -7.18
N PRO A 79 14.00 -9.59 -7.10
CA PRO A 79 14.67 -10.12 -8.28
C PRO A 79 13.75 -10.98 -9.18
N LYS A 80 12.64 -11.48 -8.62
CA LYS A 80 11.65 -12.29 -9.35
C LYS A 80 10.57 -11.46 -10.03
N ASP A 81 10.45 -10.17 -9.73
CA ASP A 81 9.35 -9.36 -10.25
C ASP A 81 9.50 -9.10 -11.76
N MET A 82 10.73 -8.86 -12.23
CA MET A 82 11.01 -8.59 -13.65
C MET A 82 10.61 -9.75 -14.58
N PRO A 83 11.04 -11.00 -14.34
CA PRO A 83 10.58 -12.14 -15.15
C PRO A 83 9.06 -12.29 -15.15
N LEU A 84 8.42 -12.10 -14.00
CA LEU A 84 6.97 -12.24 -13.87
C LEU A 84 6.23 -11.14 -14.63
N TYR A 85 6.76 -9.92 -14.62
CA TYR A 85 6.25 -8.79 -15.39
C TYR A 85 6.31 -9.05 -16.90
N TYR A 86 7.47 -9.47 -17.42
CA TYR A 86 7.61 -9.77 -18.85
C TYR A 86 6.72 -10.93 -19.29
N LEU A 87 6.57 -11.96 -18.46
CA LEU A 87 5.65 -13.07 -18.72
C LEU A 87 4.20 -12.59 -18.79
N SER A 88 3.80 -11.70 -17.88
CA SER A 88 2.45 -11.15 -17.84
C SER A 88 2.16 -10.30 -19.08
N ILE A 89 3.09 -9.43 -19.48
CA ILE A 89 2.97 -8.65 -20.72
C ILE A 89 2.87 -9.57 -21.93
N GLY A 90 3.74 -10.57 -22.02
CA GLY A 90 3.76 -11.51 -23.14
C GLY A 90 2.41 -12.22 -23.31
N LEU A 91 1.81 -12.68 -22.22
CA LEU A 91 0.49 -13.31 -22.23
C LEU A 91 -0.62 -12.34 -22.68
N VAL A 92 -0.59 -11.09 -22.22
CA VAL A 92 -1.59 -10.08 -22.61
C VAL A 92 -1.47 -9.74 -24.09
N VAL A 93 -0.26 -9.54 -24.60
CA VAL A 93 -0.03 -9.25 -26.02
C VAL A 93 -0.48 -10.42 -26.88
N PHE A 94 -0.11 -11.65 -26.51
CA PHE A 94 -0.52 -12.85 -27.24
C PHE A 94 -2.04 -13.03 -27.24
N GLY A 95 -2.68 -12.89 -26.07
CA GLY A 95 -4.13 -12.96 -25.94
C GLY A 95 -4.84 -11.91 -26.80
N THR A 96 -4.30 -10.68 -26.82
CA THR A 96 -4.84 -9.58 -27.64
C THR A 96 -4.78 -9.91 -29.13
N LEU A 97 -3.64 -10.41 -29.62
CA LEU A 97 -3.49 -10.84 -31.02
C LEU A 97 -4.47 -11.95 -31.39
N LEU A 98 -4.65 -12.93 -30.49
CA LEU A 98 -5.60 -14.01 -30.67
C LEU A 98 -7.04 -13.48 -30.75
N SER A 99 -7.41 -12.53 -29.87
CA SER A 99 -8.72 -11.87 -29.89
C SER A 99 -8.95 -11.12 -31.19
N PHE A 100 -7.97 -10.37 -31.69
CA PHE A 100 -8.08 -9.69 -32.99
C PHE A 100 -8.25 -10.68 -34.14
N HIS A 101 -7.49 -11.78 -34.15
CA HIS A 101 -7.63 -12.81 -35.17
C HIS A 101 -9.02 -13.46 -35.15
N ALA A 102 -9.56 -13.74 -33.96
CA ALA A 102 -10.91 -14.27 -33.81
C ALA A 102 -11.96 -13.27 -34.30
N LEU A 103 -11.84 -11.99 -33.91
CA LEU A 103 -12.72 -10.92 -34.38
C LEU A 103 -12.66 -10.77 -35.90
N HIS A 104 -11.48 -10.85 -36.51
CA HIS A 104 -11.33 -10.78 -37.96
C HIS A 104 -12.05 -11.95 -38.66
N LYS A 105 -11.93 -13.18 -38.15
CA LYS A 105 -12.65 -14.34 -38.67
C LYS A 105 -14.17 -14.21 -38.52
N LEU A 106 -14.65 -13.61 -37.43
CA LEU A 106 -16.08 -13.38 -37.22
C LEU A 106 -16.62 -12.23 -38.09
N ALA A 107 -15.82 -11.18 -38.30
CA ALA A 107 -16.20 -10.02 -39.11
C ALA A 107 -16.18 -10.31 -40.62
N SER A 108 -15.32 -11.24 -41.06
CA SER A 108 -15.26 -11.71 -42.45
C SER A 108 -15.68 -13.19 -42.50
N PRO A 109 -17.00 -13.49 -42.39
CA PRO A 109 -17.46 -14.86 -42.55
C PRO A 109 -17.01 -15.39 -43.92
N PRO A 110 -16.51 -16.63 -44.00
CA PRO A 110 -16.12 -17.21 -45.28
C PRO A 110 -17.33 -17.18 -46.21
N LYS A 111 -17.11 -16.82 -47.48
CA LYS A 111 -18.16 -16.93 -48.50
C LYS A 111 -18.65 -18.37 -48.49
N ASN A 112 -19.95 -18.53 -48.23
CA ASN A 112 -20.63 -19.80 -48.33
C ASN A 112 -20.68 -20.12 -49.83
N ASP A 113 -19.87 -21.08 -50.28
CA ASP A 113 -20.03 -21.72 -51.60
C ASP A 113 -21.18 -22.74 -51.55
#